data_AF-A0A316ZHC6-F1
#
_entry.id   AF-A0A316ZHC6-F1
#
_cell.length_a   1.000
_cell.length_b   1.000
_cell.length_c   1.000
_cell.angle_alpha   90.00
_cell.angle_beta   90.00
_cell.angle_gamma   90.00
#
_symmetry.space_group_name_H-M   'P 1'
#
loop_
_entity.id
_entity.type
_entity.pdbx_description
1 polymer ?
#
loop_
_entity_poly.entity_id
_entity_poly.type
_entity_poly.pdbx_seq_one_letter_code
_entity_poly.pdbx_strand_id
1 'polypeptide(L)'
;MGRAGTQLVDDLVSAVLHGIYAGSARELSVRAVMPALWDMEARSGGLLRSVLPRRLNARARAETPAERLAREEAERELAELETSVGPHVVRQMKSISVYSLPEGIETITRAMEKEVRALPNVEVCLDAGVQRASVRDDGMVQLETRSGTHVVSRVISGMPGSALDAALRAAGDEAAALPHLAHNASADVGVVNVALPAGLVAQHVRSGARVLPVQGFGYLLPSGTPNAAGVLGVVFDSDSLPTQDAAAPTAEAAAAAPTKLTVMLGGPHWKGRTPLPDAPQLRRLALDALHAHLGLPRALLDDPATLVVARLQRACIPHYAVGHLGRMRELHAALSSASSPWRGRLALVGASWTGVSLNDCVLGARRTARRIIDEEQQREAGAAHWHATTTGLERFAPSHEAHERAAVGQHEGALGGGILGNAA
;
A
#
# COMPACT_ATOMS: atom_id res chain seq x y z
N MET A 1 0.55 4.97 28.37
CA MET A 1 -0.42 3.89 28.11
C MET A 1 -0.20 2.79 29.13
N GLY A 2 -1.25 2.33 29.83
CA GLY A 2 -1.16 1.24 30.82
C GLY A 2 -0.97 -0.15 30.17
N ARG A 3 -0.80 -1.19 31.00
CA ARG A 3 -0.62 -2.60 30.58
C ARG A 3 -1.67 -3.13 29.59
N ALA A 4 -2.93 -2.69 29.69
CA ALA A 4 -3.97 -3.06 28.73
C ALA A 4 -3.77 -2.44 27.32
N GLY A 5 -3.14 -1.27 27.24
CA GLY A 5 -2.84 -0.61 25.97
C GLY A 5 -1.68 -1.25 25.22
N THR A 6 -0.75 -1.91 25.93
CA THR A 6 0.35 -2.64 25.29
C THR A 6 -0.12 -3.97 24.71
N GLN A 7 -1.00 -4.71 25.41
CA GLN A 7 -1.60 -5.94 24.88
C GLN A 7 -2.44 -5.71 23.63
N LEU A 8 -3.30 -4.68 23.60
CA LEU A 8 -4.10 -4.36 22.40
C LEU A 8 -3.21 -4.08 21.18
N VAL A 9 -2.09 -3.38 21.38
CA VAL A 9 -1.13 -3.07 20.31
C VAL A 9 -0.40 -4.33 19.86
N ASP A 10 0.11 -5.11 20.81
CA ASP A 10 0.92 -6.29 20.53
C ASP A 10 0.09 -7.45 19.94
N ASP A 11 -1.23 -7.51 20.18
CA ASP A 11 -2.11 -8.61 19.74
C ASP A 11 -3.03 -8.27 18.55
N LEU A 12 -3.59 -7.06 18.47
CA LEU A 12 -4.55 -6.71 17.42
C LEU A 12 -3.93 -5.77 16.38
N VAL A 13 -3.32 -4.68 16.82
CA VAL A 13 -2.76 -3.68 15.91
C VAL A 13 -1.57 -4.26 15.14
N SER A 14 -0.70 -5.02 15.82
CA SER A 14 0.42 -5.71 15.18
C SER A 14 -0.03 -6.68 14.10
N ALA A 15 -1.06 -7.50 14.38
CA ALA A 15 -1.61 -8.46 13.45
C ALA A 15 -2.13 -7.78 12.17
N VAL A 16 -2.92 -6.71 12.32
CA VAL A 16 -3.43 -5.93 11.18
C VAL A 16 -2.29 -5.32 10.36
N LEU A 17 -1.28 -4.74 11.01
CA LEU A 17 -0.14 -4.14 10.32
C LEU A 17 0.78 -5.18 9.66
N HIS A 18 0.91 -6.38 10.22
CA HIS A 18 1.53 -7.51 9.54
C HIS A 18 0.77 -7.88 8.27
N GLY A 19 -0.57 -7.93 8.33
CA GLY A 19 -1.42 -8.28 7.20
C GLY A 19 -1.38 -7.28 6.04
N ILE A 20 -1.25 -5.97 6.32
CA ILE A 20 -1.26 -4.93 5.29
C ILE A 20 0.15 -4.54 4.84
N TYR A 21 1.07 -4.35 5.78
CA TYR A 21 2.38 -3.76 5.52
C TYR A 21 3.55 -4.75 5.65
N ALA A 22 3.30 -5.98 6.15
CA ALA A 22 4.35 -6.88 6.59
C ALA A 22 5.40 -6.15 7.45
N GLY A 23 4.94 -5.27 8.33
CA GLY A 23 5.77 -4.27 9.01
C GLY A 23 5.49 -4.19 10.51
N SER A 24 6.47 -3.69 11.26
CA SER A 24 6.36 -3.54 12.71
C SER A 24 5.47 -2.36 13.09
N ALA A 25 4.50 -2.60 13.99
CA ALA A 25 3.67 -1.55 14.58
C ALA A 25 4.47 -0.45 15.31
N ARG A 26 5.72 -0.76 15.72
CA ARG A 26 6.59 0.17 16.45
C ARG A 26 7.37 1.10 15.53
N GLU A 27 7.41 0.81 14.23
CA GLU A 27 8.22 1.55 13.25
C GLU A 27 7.34 2.37 12.30
N LEU A 28 6.14 1.86 11.98
CA LEU A 28 5.20 2.50 11.07
C LEU A 28 4.56 3.75 11.68
N SER A 29 4.40 4.77 10.85
CA SER A 29 3.69 6.00 11.18
C SER A 29 2.19 5.76 11.10
N VAL A 30 1.48 5.76 12.25
CA VAL A 30 0.00 5.67 12.29
C VAL A 30 -0.65 6.73 11.39
N ARG A 31 -0.09 7.94 11.38
CA ARG A 31 -0.56 9.03 10.52
C ARG A 31 -0.46 8.72 9.02
N ALA A 32 0.54 7.93 8.62
CA ALA A 32 0.72 7.54 7.21
C ALA A 32 -0.10 6.32 6.83
N VAL A 33 -0.16 5.32 7.72
CA VAL A 33 -0.71 4.00 7.39
C VAL A 33 -2.18 3.84 7.77
N MET A 34 -2.69 4.68 8.67
CA MET A 34 -4.10 4.72 9.11
C MET A 34 -4.60 6.18 9.23
N PRO A 35 -4.55 6.98 8.15
CA PRO A 35 -4.84 8.41 8.21
C PRO A 35 -6.26 8.72 8.72
N ALA A 36 -7.26 7.91 8.35
CA ALA A 36 -8.63 8.10 8.83
C ALA A 36 -8.75 7.98 10.36
N LEU A 37 -8.07 7.02 10.99
CA LEU A 37 -8.06 6.89 12.45
C LEU A 37 -7.32 8.03 13.12
N TRP A 38 -6.19 8.46 12.52
CA TRP A 38 -5.44 9.62 12.98
C TRP A 38 -6.31 10.89 12.97
N ASP A 39 -7.01 11.14 11.87
CA ASP A 39 -7.88 12.31 11.71
C ASP A 39 -9.08 12.26 12.67
N MET A 40 -9.67 11.07 12.88
CA MET A 40 -10.73 10.88 13.87
C MET A 40 -10.27 11.22 15.29
N GLU A 41 -9.10 10.73 15.69
CA GLU A 41 -8.51 11.03 16.99
C GLU A 41 -8.19 12.52 17.14
N ALA A 42 -7.50 13.11 16.16
CA ALA A 42 -7.11 14.51 16.14
C ALA A 42 -8.32 15.45 16.22
N ARG A 43 -9.42 15.11 15.52
CA ARG A 43 -10.66 15.89 15.55
C ARG A 43 -11.45 15.73 16.83
N SER A 44 -11.39 14.58 17.49
CA SER A 44 -12.33 14.21 18.56
C SER A 44 -11.71 14.07 19.96
N GLY A 45 -10.38 14.15 20.06
CA GLY A 45 -9.63 13.92 21.30
C GLY A 45 -9.71 12.47 21.81
N GLY A 46 -9.91 11.52 20.89
CA GLY A 46 -9.97 10.08 21.15
C GLY A 46 -10.98 9.33 20.25
N LEU A 47 -10.63 8.10 19.86
CA LEU A 47 -11.44 7.26 18.95
C LEU A 47 -12.83 6.89 19.52
N LEU A 48 -12.93 6.59 20.82
CA LEU A 48 -14.24 6.32 21.42
C LEU A 48 -15.13 7.57 21.45
N ARG A 49 -14.51 8.76 21.56
CA ARG A 49 -15.23 10.03 21.57
C ARG A 49 -15.70 10.45 20.18
N SER A 50 -15.06 9.99 19.10
CA SER A 50 -15.49 10.31 17.74
C SER A 50 -16.83 9.67 17.37
N VAL A 51 -17.27 8.63 18.10
CA VAL A 51 -18.57 7.98 17.91
C VAL A 51 -19.69 8.73 18.64
N LEU A 52 -19.36 9.55 19.64
CA LEU A 52 -20.36 10.35 20.37
C LEU A 52 -20.88 11.49 19.48
N PRO A 53 -22.18 11.84 19.57
CA PRO A 53 -22.71 13.03 18.92
C PRO A 53 -21.85 14.27 19.24
N ARG A 54 -21.52 15.08 18.24
CA ARG A 54 -20.63 16.26 18.43
C ARG A 54 -21.06 17.17 19.58
N ARG A 55 -22.37 17.30 19.82
CA ARG A 55 -22.94 18.09 20.93
C ARG A 55 -22.50 17.59 22.32
N LEU A 56 -22.19 16.30 22.45
CA LEU A 56 -21.73 15.65 23.68
C LEU A 56 -20.21 15.51 23.76
N ASN A 57 -19.48 15.77 22.65
CA ASN A 57 -18.03 15.73 22.64
C ASN A 57 -17.45 17.14 22.69
N ALA A 58 -17.23 17.64 23.91
CA ALA A 58 -16.65 18.96 24.15
C ALA A 58 -15.22 19.14 23.59
N ARG A 59 -14.53 18.04 23.25
CA ARG A 59 -13.19 18.07 22.62
C ARG A 59 -13.24 17.99 21.09
N ALA A 60 -14.43 17.91 20.49
CA ALA A 60 -14.57 17.86 19.04
C ALA A 60 -14.21 19.22 18.41
N ARG A 61 -13.19 19.24 17.56
CA ARG A 61 -12.84 20.41 16.75
C ARG A 61 -13.86 20.60 15.62
N ALA A 62 -14.14 21.86 15.28
CA ALA A 62 -14.82 22.18 14.03
C ALA A 62 -13.93 21.82 12.83
N GLU A 63 -14.56 21.50 11.70
CA GLU A 63 -13.83 21.24 10.45
C GLU A 63 -13.34 22.58 9.89
N THR A 64 -12.06 22.66 9.53
CA THR A 64 -11.48 23.86 8.93
C THR A 64 -11.99 24.05 7.50
N PRO A 65 -11.91 25.28 6.93
CA PRO A 65 -12.28 25.51 5.53
C PRO A 65 -11.54 24.62 4.53
N ALA A 66 -10.24 24.39 4.75
CA ALA A 66 -9.43 23.53 3.89
C ALA A 66 -9.87 22.06 3.95
N GLU A 67 -10.17 21.55 5.16
CA GLU A 67 -10.69 20.19 5.33
C GLU A 67 -12.07 20.01 4.66
N ARG A 68 -12.94 21.02 4.75
CA ARG A 68 -14.23 21.01 4.04
C ARG A 68 -14.05 20.96 2.53
N LEU A 69 -13.18 21.80 2.00
CA LEU A 69 -12.90 21.83 0.55
C LEU A 69 -12.36 20.49 0.06
N ALA A 70 -11.39 19.90 0.77
CA ALA A 70 -10.84 18.59 0.42
C ALA A 70 -11.90 17.48 0.46
N ARG A 71 -12.84 17.54 1.42
CA ARG A 71 -13.98 16.60 1.49
C ARG A 71 -14.93 16.79 0.31
N GLU A 72 -15.30 18.02 -0.01
CA GLU A 72 -16.16 18.33 -1.15
C GLU A 72 -15.53 17.90 -2.49
N GLU A 73 -14.23 18.10 -2.66
CA GLU A 73 -13.48 17.62 -3.83
C GLU A 73 -13.49 16.09 -3.93
N ALA A 74 -13.27 15.39 -2.81
CA ALA A 74 -13.32 13.93 -2.76
C ALA A 74 -14.73 13.39 -3.05
N GLU A 75 -15.77 14.05 -2.54
CA GLU A 75 -17.17 13.71 -2.82
C GLU A 75 -17.51 13.90 -4.31
N ARG A 76 -17.01 14.98 -4.95
CA ARG A 76 -17.17 15.19 -6.39
C ARG A 76 -16.46 14.13 -7.22
N GLU A 77 -15.20 13.81 -6.90
CA GLU A 77 -14.45 12.77 -7.60
C GLU A 77 -15.13 11.40 -7.47
N LEU A 78 -15.65 11.07 -6.28
CA LEU A 78 -16.40 9.84 -6.06
C LEU A 78 -17.69 9.82 -6.89
N ALA A 79 -18.44 10.91 -6.95
CA ALA A 79 -19.66 11.00 -7.75
C ALA A 79 -19.39 10.84 -9.25
N GLU A 80 -18.31 11.44 -9.76
CA GLU A 80 -17.85 11.22 -11.14
C GLU A 80 -17.51 9.75 -11.41
N LEU A 81 -16.79 9.10 -10.48
CA LEU A 81 -16.41 7.70 -10.60
C LEU A 81 -17.64 6.79 -10.58
N GLU A 82 -18.55 6.98 -9.62
CA GLU A 82 -19.82 6.24 -9.51
C GLU A 82 -20.65 6.38 -10.81
N THR A 83 -20.67 7.58 -11.40
CA THR A 83 -21.32 7.83 -12.69
C THR A 83 -20.64 7.06 -13.82
N SER A 84 -19.30 7.07 -13.87
CA SER A 84 -18.54 6.43 -14.96
C SER A 84 -18.61 4.90 -14.97
N VAL A 85 -18.64 4.25 -13.80
CA VAL A 85 -18.72 2.78 -13.70
C VAL A 85 -20.16 2.27 -13.73
N GLY A 86 -21.12 3.17 -13.56
CA GLY A 86 -22.54 2.89 -13.65
C GLY A 86 -23.15 2.27 -12.38
N PRO A 87 -24.48 2.40 -12.21
CA PRO A 87 -25.15 2.11 -10.95
C PRO A 87 -25.16 0.61 -10.59
N HIS A 88 -25.00 -0.28 -11.56
CA HIS A 88 -24.92 -1.73 -11.31
C HIS A 88 -23.64 -2.07 -10.53
N VAL A 89 -22.48 -1.62 -11.02
CA VAL A 89 -21.18 -1.87 -10.39
C VAL A 89 -21.12 -1.20 -9.01
N VAL A 90 -21.59 0.05 -8.89
CA VAL A 90 -21.65 0.76 -7.61
C VAL A 90 -22.43 -0.03 -6.55
N ARG A 91 -23.62 -0.55 -6.91
CA ARG A 91 -24.43 -1.34 -5.97
C ARG A 91 -23.75 -2.63 -5.55
N GLN A 92 -23.12 -3.34 -6.49
CA GLN A 92 -22.39 -4.58 -6.18
C GLN A 92 -21.22 -4.30 -5.24
N MET A 93 -20.43 -3.26 -5.52
CA MET A 93 -19.26 -2.92 -4.71
C MET A 93 -19.61 -2.49 -3.28
N LYS A 94 -20.80 -1.92 -3.03
CA LYS A 94 -21.25 -1.53 -1.68
C LYS A 94 -21.43 -2.69 -0.71
N SER A 95 -21.64 -3.91 -1.20
CA SER A 95 -21.83 -5.11 -0.38
C SER A 95 -20.61 -6.05 -0.31
N ILE A 96 -19.56 -5.75 -1.05
CA ILE A 96 -18.38 -6.62 -1.18
C ILE A 96 -17.31 -6.20 -0.17
N SER A 97 -16.79 -7.15 0.59
CA SER A 97 -15.64 -6.95 1.49
C SER A 97 -14.30 -7.26 0.81
N VAL A 98 -14.28 -8.29 -0.04
CA VAL A 98 -13.12 -8.74 -0.81
C VAL A 98 -13.60 -9.19 -2.18
N TYR A 99 -12.88 -8.85 -3.23
CA TYR A 99 -13.12 -9.38 -4.57
C TYR A 99 -11.82 -9.75 -5.27
N SER A 100 -11.96 -10.63 -6.26
CA SER A 100 -10.95 -10.96 -7.25
C SER A 100 -11.67 -11.12 -8.60
N LEU A 101 -10.92 -11.49 -9.62
CA LEU A 101 -11.44 -11.86 -10.94
C LEU A 101 -11.34 -13.38 -11.11
N PRO A 102 -12.13 -14.01 -12.00
CA PRO A 102 -12.14 -15.46 -12.17
C PRO A 102 -10.75 -16.08 -12.39
N GLU A 103 -9.93 -15.44 -13.23
CA GLU A 103 -8.54 -15.83 -13.53
C GLU A 103 -7.50 -15.12 -12.62
N GLY A 104 -7.95 -14.58 -11.49
CA GLY A 104 -7.12 -13.81 -10.56
C GLY A 104 -6.88 -12.36 -10.98
N ILE A 105 -6.26 -11.60 -10.07
CA ILE A 105 -6.14 -10.13 -10.20
C ILE A 105 -5.18 -9.69 -11.32
N GLU A 106 -4.30 -10.59 -11.80
CA GLU A 106 -3.45 -10.36 -12.98
C GLU A 106 -4.26 -10.06 -14.24
N THR A 107 -5.53 -10.48 -14.27
CA THR A 107 -6.48 -10.11 -15.33
C THR A 107 -6.54 -8.59 -15.55
N ILE A 108 -6.43 -7.79 -14.48
CA ILE A 108 -6.42 -6.32 -14.58
C ILE A 108 -5.20 -5.85 -15.40
N THR A 109 -4.00 -6.32 -15.04
CA THR A 109 -2.76 -5.88 -15.70
C THR A 109 -2.67 -6.40 -17.13
N ARG A 110 -3.12 -7.63 -17.41
CA ARG A 110 -3.20 -8.18 -18.77
C ARG A 110 -4.16 -7.39 -19.65
N ALA A 111 -5.33 -7.02 -19.12
CA ALA A 111 -6.29 -6.19 -19.83
C ALA A 111 -5.70 -4.79 -20.12
N MET A 112 -5.09 -4.16 -19.12
CA MET A 112 -4.42 -2.86 -19.30
C MET A 112 -3.32 -2.91 -20.36
N GLU A 113 -2.45 -3.94 -20.33
CA GLU A 113 -1.41 -4.11 -21.33
C GLU A 113 -1.99 -4.23 -22.73
N LYS A 114 -3.03 -5.04 -22.91
CA LYS A 114 -3.71 -5.22 -24.20
C LYS A 114 -4.27 -3.90 -24.73
N GLU A 115 -4.99 -3.14 -23.89
CA GLU A 115 -5.59 -1.86 -24.27
C GLU A 115 -4.51 -0.83 -24.62
N VAL A 116 -3.46 -0.72 -23.80
CA VAL A 116 -2.37 0.25 -23.99
C VAL A 116 -1.58 -0.06 -25.26
N ARG A 117 -1.30 -1.33 -25.56
CA ARG A 117 -0.61 -1.74 -26.81
C ARG A 117 -1.44 -1.48 -28.08
N ALA A 118 -2.76 -1.37 -27.96
CA ALA A 118 -3.64 -1.07 -29.08
C ALA A 118 -3.68 0.42 -29.43
N LEU A 119 -3.14 1.30 -28.57
CA LEU A 119 -3.10 2.74 -28.82
C LEU A 119 -1.99 3.09 -29.82
N PRO A 120 -2.30 3.88 -30.87
CA PRO A 120 -1.34 4.16 -31.96
C PRO A 120 -0.14 5.01 -31.53
N ASN A 121 -0.24 5.69 -30.39
CA ASN A 121 0.75 6.61 -29.84
C ASN A 121 1.43 6.07 -28.59
N VAL A 122 1.38 4.76 -28.35
CA VAL A 122 2.02 4.12 -27.20
C VAL A 122 2.95 3.01 -27.65
N GLU A 123 4.18 3.06 -27.14
CA GLU A 123 5.17 1.99 -27.26
C GLU A 123 5.37 1.35 -25.89
N VAL A 124 5.30 0.01 -25.82
CA VAL A 124 5.52 -0.75 -24.59
C VAL A 124 6.81 -1.56 -24.72
N CYS A 125 7.86 -1.06 -24.08
CA CYS A 125 9.18 -1.67 -24.07
C CYS A 125 9.35 -2.61 -22.87
N LEU A 126 9.41 -3.92 -23.13
CA LEU A 126 9.78 -4.93 -22.11
C LEU A 126 11.29 -5.09 -22.05
N ASP A 127 11.80 -5.63 -20.93
CA ASP A 127 13.24 -5.82 -20.66
C ASP A 127 14.09 -4.54 -20.71
N ALA A 128 13.45 -3.37 -20.79
CA ALA A 128 14.03 -2.04 -20.90
C ALA A 128 14.18 -1.34 -19.54
N GLY A 129 14.75 -2.03 -18.54
CA GLY A 129 14.92 -1.46 -17.21
C GLY A 129 15.79 -0.18 -17.24
N VAL A 130 15.28 0.93 -16.70
CA VAL A 130 16.00 2.20 -16.56
C VAL A 130 17.18 2.04 -15.61
N GLN A 131 18.38 2.38 -16.07
CA GLN A 131 19.62 2.30 -15.31
C GLN A 131 20.13 3.68 -14.90
N ARG A 132 19.88 4.71 -15.71
CA ARG A 132 20.30 6.08 -15.46
C ARG A 132 19.25 7.05 -16.01
N ALA A 133 18.99 8.12 -15.27
CA ALA A 133 18.07 9.18 -15.68
C ALA A 133 18.66 10.55 -15.34
N SER A 134 18.72 11.44 -16.31
CA SER A 134 19.30 12.78 -16.18
C SER A 134 18.54 13.83 -16.98
N VAL A 135 18.63 15.08 -16.57
CA VAL A 135 18.10 16.21 -17.35
C VAL A 135 19.22 16.79 -18.20
N ARG A 136 18.96 17.00 -19.49
CA ARG A 136 19.89 17.57 -20.45
C ARG A 136 19.83 19.10 -20.42
N ASP A 137 20.82 19.76 -21.00
CA ASP A 137 20.91 21.23 -21.08
C ASP A 137 19.74 21.85 -21.87
N ASP A 138 19.16 21.12 -22.82
CA ASP A 138 17.97 21.52 -23.58
C ASP A 138 16.66 21.35 -22.77
N GLY A 139 16.76 20.88 -21.52
CA GLY A 139 15.64 20.64 -20.64
C GLY A 139 14.88 19.35 -20.93
N MET A 140 15.36 18.48 -21.82
CA MET A 140 14.76 17.15 -22.02
C MET A 140 15.32 16.15 -20.99
N VAL A 141 14.55 15.12 -20.67
CA VAL A 141 14.99 14.01 -19.82
C VAL A 141 15.59 12.91 -20.69
N GLN A 142 16.81 12.50 -20.38
CA GLN A 142 17.47 11.33 -20.97
C GLN A 142 17.33 10.14 -20.02
N LEU A 143 16.81 9.03 -20.56
CA LEU A 143 16.72 7.74 -19.90
C LEU A 143 17.64 6.75 -20.60
N GLU A 144 18.62 6.22 -19.86
CA GLU A 144 19.45 5.11 -20.31
C GLU A 144 18.86 3.82 -19.75
N THR A 145 18.51 2.91 -20.65
CA THR A 145 17.91 1.62 -20.35
C THR A 145 18.83 0.51 -20.82
N ARG A 146 18.55 -0.74 -20.40
CA ARG A 146 19.26 -1.92 -20.91
C ARG A 146 19.17 -2.11 -22.43
N SER A 147 18.12 -1.56 -23.05
CA SER A 147 17.84 -1.70 -24.49
C SER A 147 18.24 -0.49 -25.32
N GLY A 148 18.66 0.61 -24.70
CA GLY A 148 19.03 1.84 -25.41
C GLY A 148 18.71 3.12 -24.64
N THR A 149 18.86 4.25 -25.33
CA THR A 149 18.66 5.59 -24.77
C THR A 149 17.40 6.24 -25.33
N HIS A 150 16.59 6.82 -24.45
CA HIS A 150 15.37 7.54 -24.80
C HIS A 150 15.45 8.98 -24.32
N VAL A 151 14.93 9.92 -25.12
CA VAL A 151 14.85 11.33 -24.78
C VAL A 151 13.38 11.75 -24.78
N VAL A 152 12.90 12.24 -23.64
CA VAL A 152 11.49 12.57 -23.43
C VAL A 152 11.35 13.92 -22.73
N SER A 153 10.22 14.59 -22.93
CA SER A 153 9.93 15.87 -22.26
C SER A 153 9.56 15.69 -20.79
N ARG A 154 8.97 14.55 -20.44
CA ARG A 154 8.44 14.26 -19.11
C ARG A 154 8.50 12.77 -18.79
N VAL A 155 8.68 12.47 -17.51
CA VAL A 155 8.73 11.12 -16.94
C VAL A 155 7.69 11.00 -15.83
N ILE A 156 6.92 9.92 -15.87
CA ILE A 156 6.08 9.48 -14.76
C ILE A 156 6.72 8.21 -14.20
N SER A 157 7.31 8.28 -13.02
CA SER A 157 7.99 7.14 -12.40
C SER A 157 7.03 6.35 -11.52
N GLY A 158 6.74 5.13 -11.95
CA GLY A 158 6.09 4.09 -11.13
C GLY A 158 7.08 3.12 -10.48
N MET A 159 8.39 3.41 -10.52
CA MET A 159 9.43 2.55 -9.97
C MET A 159 9.42 2.56 -8.43
N PRO A 160 9.93 1.49 -7.77
CA PRO A 160 10.29 1.56 -6.35
C PRO A 160 11.25 2.73 -6.10
N GLY A 161 11.07 3.44 -4.98
CA GLY A 161 11.84 4.64 -4.70
C GLY A 161 13.35 4.42 -4.65
N SER A 162 13.80 3.27 -4.14
CA SER A 162 15.22 2.89 -4.14
C SER A 162 15.80 2.65 -5.54
N ALA A 163 15.00 2.11 -6.47
CA ALA A 163 15.42 1.92 -7.85
C ALA A 163 15.50 3.26 -8.60
N LEU A 164 14.56 4.17 -8.35
CA LEU A 164 14.62 5.53 -8.88
C LEU A 164 15.83 6.29 -8.34
N ASP A 165 16.07 6.25 -7.03
CA ASP A 165 17.24 6.87 -6.38
C ASP A 165 18.56 6.41 -7.01
N ALA A 166 18.70 5.09 -7.24
CA ALA A 166 19.87 4.52 -7.91
C ALA A 166 20.03 5.05 -9.34
N ALA A 167 18.94 5.13 -10.11
CA ALA A 167 18.97 5.64 -11.49
C ALA A 167 19.33 7.13 -11.56
N LEU A 168 18.85 7.96 -10.64
CA LEU A 168 19.22 9.37 -10.59
C LEU A 168 20.68 9.56 -10.16
N ARG A 169 21.15 8.82 -9.14
CA ARG A 169 22.55 8.92 -8.68
C ARG A 169 23.55 8.42 -9.71
N ALA A 170 23.19 7.40 -10.51
CA ALA A 170 24.03 6.93 -11.60
C ALA A 170 24.33 8.02 -12.66
N ALA A 171 23.54 9.10 -12.70
CA ALA A 171 23.82 10.24 -13.55
C ALA A 171 25.02 11.08 -13.09
N GLY A 172 25.31 11.07 -11.79
CA GLY A 172 26.39 11.84 -11.17
C GLY A 172 26.13 13.34 -11.06
N ASP A 173 24.88 13.78 -11.18
CA ASP A 173 24.49 15.19 -11.05
C ASP A 173 23.91 15.48 -9.66
N GLU A 174 24.75 16.03 -8.78
CA GLU A 174 24.37 16.45 -7.42
C GLU A 174 23.26 17.53 -7.41
N ALA A 175 23.20 18.41 -8.42
CA ALA A 175 22.17 19.44 -8.51
C ALA A 175 20.79 18.84 -8.86
N ALA A 176 20.78 17.65 -9.47
CA ALA A 176 19.58 16.88 -9.76
C ALA A 176 19.23 15.86 -8.66
N ALA A 177 19.97 15.82 -7.55
CA ALA A 177 19.66 14.90 -6.45
C ALA A 177 18.31 15.25 -5.79
N LEU A 178 17.50 14.22 -5.52
CA LEU A 178 16.22 14.36 -4.83
C LEU A 178 16.27 13.70 -3.46
N PRO A 179 15.71 14.32 -2.41
CA PRO A 179 15.77 13.78 -1.07
C PRO A 179 14.82 12.59 -0.90
N HIS A 180 15.12 11.72 0.05
CA HIS A 180 14.22 10.67 0.58
C HIS A 180 13.76 9.55 -0.37
N LEU A 181 14.20 9.51 -1.63
CA LEU A 181 13.76 8.50 -2.59
C LEU A 181 14.01 7.06 -2.11
N ALA A 182 15.16 6.79 -1.50
CA ALA A 182 15.52 5.47 -0.95
C ALA A 182 15.36 5.36 0.58
N HIS A 183 14.72 6.34 1.24
CA HIS A 183 14.69 6.38 2.71
C HIS A 183 13.79 5.30 3.32
N ASN A 184 12.66 5.01 2.69
CA ASN A 184 11.73 4.02 3.21
C ASN A 184 12.27 2.61 2.92
N ALA A 185 12.50 1.84 3.99
CA ALA A 185 12.74 0.41 3.88
C ALA A 185 11.53 -0.28 3.24
N SER A 186 11.72 -1.50 2.75
CA SER A 186 10.65 -2.34 2.24
C SER A 186 10.75 -3.73 2.83
N ALA A 187 9.61 -4.37 3.09
CA ALA A 187 9.58 -5.75 3.56
C ALA A 187 9.97 -6.74 2.46
N ASP A 188 10.64 -7.80 2.86
CA ASP A 188 10.73 -9.05 2.13
C ASP A 188 9.65 -10.01 2.65
N VAL A 189 8.94 -10.66 1.74
CA VAL A 189 7.82 -11.56 2.06
C VAL A 189 7.95 -12.87 1.30
N GLY A 190 7.95 -13.99 2.02
CA GLY A 190 7.77 -15.31 1.45
C GLY A 190 6.28 -15.58 1.26
N VAL A 191 5.88 -15.88 0.03
CA VAL A 191 4.50 -16.26 -0.31
C VAL A 191 4.50 -17.73 -0.71
N VAL A 192 3.79 -18.55 0.07
CA VAL A 192 3.68 -19.99 -0.16
C VAL A 192 2.23 -20.35 -0.40
N ASN A 193 1.92 -20.70 -1.65
CA ASN A 193 0.60 -21.15 -2.07
C ASN A 193 0.56 -22.67 -1.92
N VAL A 194 -0.47 -23.19 -1.24
CA VAL A 194 -0.69 -24.60 -1.01
C VAL A 194 -2.07 -24.96 -1.54
N ALA A 195 -2.15 -25.92 -2.46
CA ALA A 195 -3.40 -26.47 -2.94
C ALA A 195 -3.49 -27.97 -2.60
N LEU A 196 -4.52 -28.31 -1.83
CA LEU A 196 -4.84 -29.66 -1.38
C LEU A 196 -5.93 -30.22 -2.30
N PRO A 197 -5.63 -31.23 -3.15
CA PRO A 197 -6.63 -31.82 -4.03
C PRO A 197 -7.80 -32.43 -3.25
N ALA A 198 -9.03 -32.24 -3.72
CA ALA A 198 -10.23 -32.75 -3.06
C ALA A 198 -10.19 -34.27 -2.82
N GLY A 199 -9.72 -35.04 -3.81
CA GLY A 199 -9.57 -36.49 -3.70
C GLY A 199 -8.56 -36.93 -2.63
N LEU A 200 -7.50 -36.14 -2.40
CA LEU A 200 -6.51 -36.40 -1.35
C LEU A 200 -7.06 -36.02 0.03
N VAL A 201 -7.78 -34.90 0.11
CA VAL A 201 -8.48 -34.48 1.34
C VAL A 201 -9.49 -35.54 1.78
N ALA A 202 -10.24 -36.13 0.85
CA ALA A 202 -11.23 -37.17 1.14
C ALA A 202 -10.62 -38.46 1.74
N GLN A 203 -9.32 -38.70 1.57
CA GLN A 203 -8.61 -39.84 2.19
C GLN A 203 -8.23 -39.57 3.65
N HIS A 204 -8.14 -38.29 4.04
CA HIS A 204 -7.64 -37.86 5.35
C HIS A 204 -8.73 -37.29 6.26
N VAL A 205 -9.88 -36.95 5.69
CA VAL A 205 -10.97 -36.28 6.40
C VAL A 205 -12.24 -37.11 6.25
N ARG A 206 -13.03 -37.22 7.32
CA ARG A 206 -14.33 -37.94 7.30
C ARG A 206 -15.24 -37.33 6.24
N SER A 207 -16.02 -38.17 5.57
CA SER A 207 -17.03 -37.72 4.61
C SER A 207 -17.92 -36.62 5.20
N GLY A 208 -18.05 -35.50 4.48
CA GLY A 208 -18.81 -34.32 4.90
C GLY A 208 -18.11 -33.40 5.91
N ALA A 209 -16.93 -33.74 6.42
CA ALA A 209 -16.15 -32.83 7.28
C ALA A 209 -15.22 -31.92 6.46
N ARG A 210 -14.98 -30.71 6.96
CA ARG A 210 -14.03 -29.76 6.36
C ARG A 210 -12.60 -30.11 6.78
N VAL A 211 -11.66 -29.88 5.87
CA VAL A 211 -10.22 -30.02 6.16
C VAL A 211 -9.70 -28.90 7.07
N LEU A 212 -10.26 -27.69 6.94
CA LEU A 212 -9.92 -26.55 7.78
C LEU A 212 -10.80 -26.54 9.05
N PRO A 213 -10.23 -26.26 10.22
CA PRO A 213 -10.95 -26.29 11.50
C PRO A 213 -11.97 -25.16 11.64
N VAL A 214 -11.80 -24.05 10.90
CA VAL A 214 -12.68 -22.88 10.93
C VAL A 214 -12.94 -22.39 9.50
N GLN A 215 -14.04 -21.67 9.30
CA GLN A 215 -14.36 -21.00 8.04
C GLN A 215 -14.13 -19.51 8.18
N GLY A 216 -13.45 -18.89 7.22
CA GLY A 216 -13.23 -17.45 7.22
C GLY A 216 -12.21 -17.01 6.20
N PHE A 217 -11.87 -15.71 6.19
CA PHE A 217 -10.85 -15.17 5.29
C PHE A 217 -9.46 -15.77 5.55
N GLY A 218 -9.17 -16.08 6.83
CA GLY A 218 -7.86 -16.53 7.27
C GLY A 218 -7.56 -16.07 8.69
N TYR A 219 -6.28 -16.08 9.04
CA TYR A 219 -5.80 -15.56 10.33
C TYR A 219 -4.48 -14.80 10.17
N LEU A 220 -4.19 -13.96 11.15
CA LEU A 220 -2.94 -13.20 11.27
C LEU A 220 -2.23 -13.60 12.55
N LEU A 221 -0.90 -13.61 12.54
CA LEU A 221 -0.10 -13.83 13.74
C LEU A 221 0.33 -12.48 14.32
N PRO A 222 -0.07 -12.16 15.56
CA PRO A 222 0.44 -10.99 16.25
C PRO A 222 1.90 -11.14 16.66
N SER A 223 2.54 -10.00 16.93
CA SER A 223 3.93 -9.97 17.42
C SER A 223 4.11 -10.64 18.79
N GLY A 224 3.06 -10.72 19.60
CA GLY A 224 3.09 -11.37 20.93
C GLY A 224 3.12 -12.91 20.89
N THR A 225 2.82 -13.54 19.73
CA THR A 225 2.78 -15.00 19.60
C THR A 225 4.17 -15.57 19.25
N PRO A 226 4.64 -16.66 19.89
CA PRO A 226 5.86 -17.35 19.48
C PRO A 226 5.82 -17.72 18.00
N ASN A 227 6.75 -17.19 17.21
CA ASN A 227 6.70 -17.25 15.76
C ASN A 227 8.07 -17.48 15.13
N ALA A 228 8.69 -18.62 15.43
CA ALA A 228 10.03 -18.96 14.90
C ALA A 228 10.05 -19.10 13.37
N ALA A 229 8.92 -19.45 12.76
CA ALA A 229 8.79 -19.55 11.31
C ALA A 229 8.67 -18.18 10.61
N GLY A 230 8.31 -17.13 11.37
CA GLY A 230 8.08 -15.79 10.86
C GLY A 230 6.81 -15.68 10.03
N VAL A 231 5.76 -16.43 10.36
CA VAL A 231 4.46 -16.39 9.67
C VAL A 231 3.75 -15.08 10.00
N LEU A 232 3.37 -14.31 8.98
CA LEU A 232 2.56 -13.11 9.12
C LEU A 232 1.07 -13.46 9.23
N GLY A 233 0.65 -14.46 8.47
CA GLY A 233 -0.73 -14.94 8.44
C GLY A 233 -0.94 -16.00 7.36
N VAL A 234 -2.15 -16.55 7.34
CA VAL A 234 -2.60 -17.50 6.33
C VAL A 234 -3.96 -17.05 5.81
N VAL A 235 -4.08 -16.93 4.49
CA VAL A 235 -5.34 -16.71 3.80
C VAL A 235 -5.95 -18.06 3.43
N PHE A 236 -7.25 -18.21 3.68
CA PHE A 236 -8.03 -19.36 3.24
C PHE A 236 -8.66 -19.01 1.89
N ASP A 237 -7.90 -19.19 0.82
CA ASP A 237 -8.28 -18.72 -0.52
C ASP A 237 -9.60 -19.35 -0.98
N SER A 238 -9.80 -20.66 -0.71
CA SER A 238 -11.05 -21.35 -1.05
C SER A 238 -12.27 -20.87 -0.25
N ASP A 239 -12.09 -20.32 0.96
CA ASP A 239 -13.18 -19.75 1.74
C ASP A 239 -13.48 -18.30 1.30
N SER A 240 -12.44 -17.57 0.91
CA SER A 240 -12.53 -16.16 0.51
C SER A 240 -13.08 -16.00 -0.90
N LEU A 241 -12.69 -16.89 -1.82
CA LEU A 241 -12.98 -16.84 -3.25
C LEU A 241 -13.41 -18.24 -3.75
N PRO A 242 -14.55 -18.76 -3.26
CA PRO A 242 -14.95 -20.15 -3.48
C PRO A 242 -15.22 -20.52 -4.94
N THR A 243 -15.54 -19.53 -5.78
CA THR A 243 -15.82 -19.72 -7.21
C THR A 243 -14.62 -19.46 -8.10
N GLN A 244 -13.46 -19.09 -7.54
CA GLN A 244 -12.26 -18.83 -8.32
C GLN A 244 -11.69 -20.14 -8.87
N ASP A 245 -11.36 -20.14 -10.16
CA ASP A 245 -10.94 -21.31 -10.97
C ASP A 245 -12.06 -22.31 -11.32
N ALA A 246 -13.33 -22.00 -11.00
CA ALA A 246 -14.46 -22.84 -11.41
C ALA A 246 -14.90 -22.53 -12.84
N ALA A 247 -14.83 -23.51 -13.75
CA ALA A 247 -15.33 -23.39 -15.12
C ALA A 247 -16.86 -23.16 -15.18
N ALA A 248 -17.59 -23.66 -14.18
CA ALA A 248 -19.01 -23.38 -13.93
C ALA A 248 -19.32 -23.61 -12.43
N PRO A 249 -20.18 -22.81 -11.79
CA PRO A 249 -20.55 -22.98 -10.40
C PRO A 249 -21.62 -24.06 -10.23
N THR A 250 -21.26 -25.34 -10.44
CA THR A 250 -22.12 -26.47 -10.06
C THR A 250 -21.73 -27.02 -8.69
N ALA A 251 -22.68 -27.67 -8.01
CA ALA A 251 -22.41 -28.31 -6.73
C ALA A 251 -21.36 -29.43 -6.85
N GLU A 252 -21.34 -30.18 -7.96
CA GLU A 252 -20.30 -31.18 -8.20
C GLU A 252 -18.93 -30.56 -8.44
N ALA A 253 -18.85 -29.43 -9.16
CA ALA A 253 -17.59 -28.72 -9.40
C ALA A 253 -17.01 -28.16 -8.09
N ALA A 254 -17.87 -27.65 -7.20
CA ALA A 254 -17.46 -27.18 -5.88
C ALA A 254 -16.94 -28.32 -4.98
N ALA A 255 -17.55 -29.51 -5.04
CA ALA A 255 -17.09 -30.68 -4.27
C ALA A 255 -15.75 -31.25 -4.78
N ALA A 256 -15.43 -31.05 -6.06
CA ALA A 256 -14.17 -31.45 -6.67
C ALA A 256 -13.05 -30.38 -6.54
N ALA A 257 -13.38 -29.18 -6.07
CA ALA A 257 -12.43 -28.07 -5.99
C ALA A 257 -11.36 -28.31 -4.92
N PRO A 258 -10.09 -27.94 -5.19
CA PRO A 258 -9.03 -28.04 -4.19
C PRO A 258 -9.25 -27.06 -3.04
N THR A 259 -8.76 -27.41 -1.85
CA THR A 259 -8.61 -26.45 -0.75
C THR A 259 -7.30 -25.67 -0.95
N LYS A 260 -7.40 -24.36 -1.13
CA LYS A 260 -6.29 -23.45 -1.40
C LYS A 260 -6.00 -22.57 -0.18
N LEU A 261 -4.72 -22.44 0.15
CA LEU A 261 -4.20 -21.67 1.26
C LEU A 261 -2.99 -20.85 0.81
N THR A 262 -2.87 -19.62 1.29
CA THR A 262 -1.69 -18.79 1.06
C THR A 262 -1.05 -18.43 2.39
N VAL A 263 0.15 -18.95 2.65
CA VAL A 263 0.96 -18.63 3.82
C VAL A 263 1.90 -17.49 3.47
N MET A 264 1.81 -16.40 4.23
CA MET A 264 2.72 -15.27 4.13
C MET A 264 3.73 -15.32 5.28
N LEU A 265 5.01 -15.25 4.97
CA LEU A 265 6.12 -15.25 5.93
C LEU A 265 7.00 -14.03 5.74
N GLY A 266 7.66 -13.57 6.81
CA GLY A 266 8.68 -12.55 6.76
C GLY A 266 8.33 -11.29 7.53
N GLY A 267 8.44 -10.14 6.85
CA GLY A 267 8.23 -8.85 7.48
C GLY A 267 9.14 -8.63 8.71
N PRO A 268 8.62 -8.16 9.86
CA PRO A 268 9.45 -7.86 11.02
C PRO A 268 10.15 -9.09 11.62
N HIS A 269 9.66 -10.30 11.37
CA HIS A 269 10.25 -11.54 11.91
C HIS A 269 11.55 -11.95 11.21
N TRP A 270 11.85 -11.40 10.02
CA TRP A 270 13.12 -11.62 9.33
C TRP A 270 14.12 -10.49 9.53
N LYS A 271 13.83 -9.52 10.42
CA LYS A 271 14.76 -8.44 10.73
C LYS A 271 16.08 -9.03 11.25
N GLY A 272 17.18 -8.73 10.57
CA GLY A 272 18.52 -9.24 10.91
C GLY A 272 18.80 -10.67 10.42
N ARG A 273 17.86 -11.32 9.72
CA ARG A 273 18.09 -12.66 9.15
C ARG A 273 18.85 -12.56 7.84
N THR A 274 20.04 -13.13 7.80
CA THR A 274 20.84 -13.29 6.57
C THR A 274 21.52 -14.67 6.57
N PRO A 275 21.35 -15.50 5.52
CA PRO A 275 20.52 -15.27 4.33
C PRO A 275 19.01 -15.39 4.63
N LEU A 276 18.20 -14.78 3.76
CA LEU A 276 16.74 -15.00 3.75
C LEU A 276 16.42 -16.43 3.30
N PRO A 277 15.24 -16.97 3.68
CA PRO A 277 14.86 -18.32 3.29
C PRO A 277 14.78 -18.50 1.76
N ASP A 278 15.35 -19.59 1.26
CA ASP A 278 15.12 -20.03 -0.12
C ASP A 278 13.76 -20.73 -0.29
N ALA A 279 13.38 -21.08 -1.52
CA ALA A 279 12.08 -21.68 -1.79
C ALA A 279 11.85 -23.03 -1.05
N PRO A 280 12.81 -23.98 -1.00
CA PRO A 280 12.68 -25.18 -0.16
C PRO A 280 12.48 -24.89 1.32
N GLN A 281 13.21 -23.91 1.88
CA GLN A 281 13.06 -23.49 3.27
C GLN A 281 11.70 -22.85 3.52
N LEU A 282 11.23 -21.97 2.63
CA LEU A 282 9.89 -21.37 2.71
C LEU A 282 8.79 -22.43 2.67
N ARG A 283 8.89 -23.38 1.75
CA ARG A 283 7.96 -24.52 1.66
C ARG A 283 7.86 -25.24 3.00
N ARG A 284 9.00 -25.64 3.58
CA ARG A 284 9.02 -26.35 4.86
C ARG A 284 8.40 -25.52 5.98
N LEU A 285 8.82 -24.27 6.14
CA LEU A 285 8.30 -23.37 7.19
C LEU A 285 6.78 -23.17 7.08
N ALA A 286 6.25 -23.04 5.86
CA ALA A 286 4.82 -22.90 5.63
C ALA A 286 4.05 -24.18 5.98
N LEU A 287 4.52 -25.35 5.54
CA LEU A 287 3.86 -26.63 5.87
C LEU A 287 3.94 -26.95 7.37
N ASP A 288 5.06 -26.63 8.01
CA ASP A 288 5.21 -26.77 9.47
C ASP A 288 4.21 -25.87 10.20
N ALA A 289 4.04 -24.61 9.74
CA ALA A 289 3.06 -23.69 10.31
C ALA A 289 1.61 -24.15 10.09
N LEU A 290 1.27 -24.63 8.90
CA LEU A 290 -0.07 -25.16 8.61
C LEU A 290 -0.40 -26.37 9.49
N HIS A 291 0.58 -27.27 9.69
CA HIS A 291 0.43 -28.38 10.62
C HIS A 291 0.22 -27.90 12.05
N ALA A 292 1.09 -27.01 12.55
CA ALA A 292 1.07 -26.54 13.93
C ALA A 292 -0.15 -25.68 14.26
N HIS A 293 -0.58 -24.80 13.35
CA HIS A 293 -1.64 -23.82 13.62
C HIS A 293 -3.04 -24.33 13.28
N LEU A 294 -3.16 -25.13 12.20
CA LEU A 294 -4.46 -25.61 11.71
C LEU A 294 -4.69 -27.10 11.94
N GLY A 295 -3.68 -27.83 12.44
CA GLY A 295 -3.79 -29.27 12.69
C GLY A 295 -3.82 -30.10 11.40
N LEU A 296 -3.39 -29.55 10.27
CA LEU A 296 -3.40 -30.27 8.99
C LEU A 296 -2.42 -31.46 9.03
N PRO A 297 -2.83 -32.70 8.69
CA PRO A 297 -1.97 -33.87 8.80
C PRO A 297 -0.71 -33.75 7.93
N ARG A 298 0.45 -34.16 8.45
CA ARG A 298 1.69 -34.22 7.64
C ARG A 298 1.56 -35.17 6.45
N ALA A 299 0.85 -36.28 6.61
CA ALA A 299 0.54 -37.20 5.52
C ALA A 299 -0.21 -36.50 4.36
N LEU A 300 -1.03 -35.49 4.65
CA LEU A 300 -1.72 -34.68 3.64
C LEU A 300 -0.79 -33.60 3.06
N LEU A 301 -0.06 -32.87 3.91
CA LEU A 301 0.78 -31.74 3.50
C LEU A 301 2.03 -32.16 2.72
N ASP A 302 2.62 -33.31 3.04
CA ASP A 302 3.85 -33.82 2.43
C ASP A 302 3.58 -34.76 1.24
N ASP A 303 2.32 -35.05 0.94
CA ASP A 303 1.94 -35.89 -0.20
C ASP A 303 2.43 -35.27 -1.52
N PRO A 304 2.99 -36.06 -2.46
CA PRO A 304 3.41 -35.58 -3.77
C PRO A 304 2.30 -34.91 -4.59
N ALA A 305 1.03 -35.25 -4.35
CA ALA A 305 -0.12 -34.63 -5.00
C ALA A 305 -0.50 -33.26 -4.41
N THR A 306 -0.01 -32.92 -3.21
CA THR A 306 -0.16 -31.57 -2.66
C THR A 306 0.73 -30.59 -3.41
N LEU A 307 0.10 -29.60 -4.06
CA LEU A 307 0.81 -28.61 -4.84
C LEU A 307 1.28 -27.48 -3.92
N VAL A 308 2.58 -27.21 -3.93
CA VAL A 308 3.17 -26.13 -3.12
C VAL A 308 4.09 -25.26 -3.97
N VAL A 309 3.77 -23.97 -4.04
CA VAL A 309 4.57 -22.98 -4.77
C VAL A 309 5.04 -21.90 -3.80
N ALA A 310 6.34 -21.92 -3.51
CA ALA A 310 6.99 -20.96 -2.63
C ALA A 310 7.79 -19.93 -3.44
N ARG A 311 7.56 -18.64 -3.18
CA ARG A 311 8.26 -17.52 -3.82
C ARG A 311 8.71 -16.51 -2.77
N LEU A 312 9.95 -16.05 -2.87
CA LEU A 312 10.45 -14.93 -2.07
C LEU A 312 10.25 -13.64 -2.86
N GLN A 313 9.42 -12.74 -2.33
CA GLN A 313 9.24 -11.39 -2.84
C GLN A 313 10.20 -10.46 -2.09
N ARG A 314 11.09 -9.79 -2.84
CA ARG A 314 12.09 -8.89 -2.26
C ARG A 314 11.66 -7.45 -2.34
N ALA A 315 11.89 -6.69 -1.27
CA ALA A 315 11.60 -5.27 -1.17
C ALA A 315 10.21 -4.91 -1.74
N CYS A 316 9.20 -5.72 -1.41
CA CYS A 316 7.92 -5.72 -2.12
C CYS A 316 6.85 -4.83 -1.48
N ILE A 317 6.99 -4.47 -0.21
CA ILE A 317 6.04 -3.58 0.49
C ILE A 317 6.81 -2.45 1.17
N PRO A 318 6.72 -1.20 0.68
CA PRO A 318 7.33 -0.04 1.31
C PRO A 318 6.79 0.24 2.71
N HIS A 319 7.67 0.62 3.63
CA HIS A 319 7.33 0.97 5.01
C HIS A 319 7.28 2.47 5.20
N TYR A 320 6.10 2.98 5.52
CA TYR A 320 5.91 4.39 5.86
C TYR A 320 6.25 4.63 7.32
N ALA A 321 7.56 4.69 7.61
CA ALA A 321 8.08 4.91 8.95
C ALA A 321 7.72 6.32 9.49
N VAL A 322 7.88 6.52 10.80
CA VAL A 322 7.75 7.85 11.44
C VAL A 322 8.50 8.91 10.63
N GLY A 323 7.83 10.05 10.39
CA GLY A 323 8.35 11.13 9.54
C GLY A 323 8.03 11.02 8.05
N HIS A 324 7.38 9.94 7.58
CA HIS A 324 7.04 9.73 6.15
C HIS A 324 6.38 10.94 5.50
N LEU A 325 5.32 11.49 6.11
CA LEU A 325 4.62 12.66 5.56
C LEU A 325 5.56 13.86 5.44
N GLY A 326 6.45 14.07 6.41
CA GLY A 326 7.43 15.15 6.37
C GLY A 326 8.41 15.00 5.22
N ARG A 327 8.92 13.79 5.02
CA ARG A 327 9.80 13.46 3.88
C ARG A 327 9.09 13.65 2.54
N MET A 328 7.82 13.26 2.42
CA MET A 328 7.04 13.47 1.20
C MET A 328 6.81 14.97 0.92
N ARG A 329 6.65 15.79 1.96
CA ARG A 329 6.61 17.26 1.82
C ARG A 329 7.91 17.83 1.28
N GLU A 330 9.03 17.40 1.85
CA GLU A 330 10.35 17.84 1.44
C GLU A 330 10.67 17.41 0.01
N LEU A 331 10.31 16.17 -0.37
CA LEU A 331 10.44 15.67 -1.73
C LEU A 331 9.55 16.42 -2.71
N HIS A 332 8.28 16.68 -2.37
CA HIS A 332 7.39 17.51 -3.18
C HIS A 332 7.95 18.92 -3.40
N ALA A 333 8.47 19.55 -2.34
CA ALA A 333 9.10 20.87 -2.42
C ALA A 333 10.37 20.86 -3.29
N ALA A 334 11.20 19.82 -3.16
CA ALA A 334 12.40 19.65 -3.99
C ALA A 334 12.05 19.46 -5.47
N LEU A 335 11.03 18.68 -5.80
CA LEU A 335 10.53 18.52 -7.17
C LEU A 335 9.91 19.81 -7.72
N SER A 336 9.24 20.58 -6.87
CA SER A 336 8.53 21.81 -7.27
C SER A 336 9.44 23.04 -7.28
N SER A 337 10.66 22.96 -6.75
CA SER A 337 11.57 24.11 -6.65
C SER A 337 11.93 24.65 -8.04
N ALA A 338 11.99 25.98 -8.18
CA ALA A 338 12.42 26.62 -9.43
C ALA A 338 13.88 26.29 -9.80
N SER A 339 14.70 25.94 -8.81
CA SER A 339 16.09 25.50 -9.01
C SER A 339 16.21 24.02 -9.37
N SER A 340 15.11 23.26 -9.30
CA SER A 340 15.15 21.83 -9.55
C SER A 340 15.12 21.54 -11.04
N PRO A 341 16.09 20.78 -11.59
CA PRO A 341 16.04 20.38 -12.98
C PRO A 341 14.83 19.47 -13.26
N TRP A 342 14.27 18.81 -12.24
CA TRP A 342 13.11 17.93 -12.36
C TRP A 342 11.76 18.63 -12.37
N ARG A 343 11.71 19.95 -12.10
CA ARG A 343 10.45 20.70 -12.06
C ARG A 343 9.72 20.61 -13.40
N GLY A 344 8.49 20.11 -13.35
CA GLY A 344 7.64 19.89 -14.52
C GLY A 344 8.04 18.68 -15.39
N ARG A 345 9.11 17.98 -15.04
CA ARG A 345 9.69 16.88 -15.83
C ARG A 345 9.55 15.51 -15.17
N LEU A 346 9.43 15.45 -13.85
CA LEU A 346 9.27 14.19 -13.10
C LEU A 346 8.02 14.24 -12.23
N ALA A 347 7.15 13.25 -12.41
CA ALA A 347 6.06 12.93 -11.51
C ALA A 347 6.24 11.52 -10.92
N LEU A 348 5.80 11.32 -9.69
CA LEU A 348 5.95 10.09 -8.92
C LEU A 348 4.59 9.45 -8.69
N VAL A 349 4.47 8.15 -8.99
CA VAL A 349 3.28 7.34 -8.73
C VAL A 349 3.67 6.00 -8.10
N GLY A 350 2.69 5.30 -7.53
CA GLY A 350 2.87 3.96 -6.99
C GLY A 350 3.17 3.89 -5.49
N ALA A 351 3.45 2.66 -5.05
CA ALA A 351 3.40 2.28 -3.64
C ALA A 351 4.46 2.91 -2.73
N SER A 352 5.51 3.53 -3.28
CA SER A 352 6.58 4.12 -2.47
C SER A 352 6.16 5.40 -1.75
N TRP A 353 5.06 6.04 -2.19
CA TRP A 353 4.78 7.44 -1.85
C TRP A 353 3.48 7.64 -1.08
N THR A 354 2.33 7.27 -1.69
CA THR A 354 1.01 7.78 -1.29
C THR A 354 0.08 6.73 -0.69
N GLY A 355 0.36 5.44 -0.87
CA GLY A 355 -0.42 4.31 -0.38
C GLY A 355 0.06 3.01 -1.03
N VAL A 356 0.07 1.91 -0.26
CA VAL A 356 0.64 0.62 -0.71
C VAL A 356 -0.39 -0.27 -1.42
N SER A 357 -1.68 0.03 -1.30
CA SER A 357 -2.73 -0.81 -1.87
C SER A 357 -2.86 -0.62 -3.39
N LEU A 358 -3.43 -1.61 -4.07
CA LEU A 358 -3.79 -1.51 -5.49
C LEU A 358 -4.68 -0.28 -5.74
N ASN A 359 -5.68 -0.06 -4.88
CA ASN A 359 -6.62 1.05 -4.99
C ASN A 359 -5.90 2.40 -4.90
N ASP A 360 -4.97 2.55 -3.95
CA ASP A 360 -4.19 3.78 -3.79
C ASP A 360 -3.28 4.02 -4.99
N CYS A 361 -2.65 2.97 -5.52
CA CYS A 361 -1.78 3.07 -6.69
C CYS A 361 -2.55 3.52 -7.93
N VAL A 362 -3.72 2.91 -8.18
CA VAL A 362 -4.59 3.26 -9.31
C VAL A 362 -5.14 4.68 -9.17
N LEU A 363 -5.63 5.04 -7.98
CA LEU A 363 -6.18 6.37 -7.72
C LEU A 363 -5.10 7.45 -7.83
N GLY A 364 -3.92 7.21 -7.25
CA GLY A 364 -2.77 8.09 -7.35
C GLY A 364 -2.35 8.32 -8.81
N ALA A 365 -2.16 7.24 -9.57
CA ALA A 365 -1.79 7.32 -10.98
C ALA A 365 -2.85 8.07 -11.82
N ARG A 366 -4.13 7.80 -11.60
CA ARG A 366 -5.24 8.49 -12.29
C ARG A 366 -5.23 9.99 -12.00
N ARG A 367 -5.08 10.39 -10.74
CA ARG A 367 -5.04 11.82 -10.34
C ARG A 367 -3.84 12.53 -10.94
N THR A 368 -2.67 11.91 -10.92
CA THR A 368 -1.46 12.44 -11.56
C THR A 368 -1.65 12.59 -13.06
N ALA A 369 -2.16 11.58 -13.74
CA ALA A 369 -2.41 11.63 -15.18
C ALA A 369 -3.41 12.74 -15.57
N ARG A 370 -4.52 12.87 -14.83
CA ARG A 370 -5.50 13.96 -15.04
C ARG A 370 -4.85 15.34 -14.93
N ARG A 371 -4.07 15.60 -13.87
CA ARG A 371 -3.36 16.88 -13.71
C ARG A 371 -2.38 17.16 -14.84
N ILE A 372 -1.66 16.15 -15.32
CA ILE A 372 -0.77 16.28 -16.47
C ILE A 372 -1.54 16.62 -17.75
N ILE A 373 -2.68 15.97 -17.98
CA ILE A 373 -3.55 16.27 -19.13
C ILE A 373 -4.06 17.72 -19.07
N ASP A 374 -4.54 18.15 -17.89
CA ASP A 374 -5.03 19.53 -17.69
C ASP A 374 -3.91 20.56 -17.93
N GLU A 375 -2.69 20.28 -17.45
CA GLU A 375 -1.51 21.09 -17.74
C GLU A 375 -1.25 21.17 -19.25
N GLU A 376 -1.19 20.05 -19.97
CA GLU A 376 -0.91 20.06 -21.41
C GLU A 376 -1.99 20.78 -22.22
N GLN A 377 -3.27 20.62 -21.86
CA GLN A 377 -4.37 21.35 -22.52
C GLN A 377 -4.26 22.87 -22.31
N GLN A 378 -3.87 23.31 -21.12
CA GLN A 378 -3.62 24.73 -20.85
C GLN A 378 -2.42 25.26 -21.64
N ARG A 379 -1.39 24.43 -21.87
CA ARG A 379 -0.25 24.77 -22.72
C ARG A 379 -0.70 25.02 -24.16
N GLU A 380 -1.48 24.09 -24.70
CA GLU A 380 -2.01 24.17 -26.06
C GLU A 380 -2.96 25.37 -26.26
N ALA A 381 -3.75 25.70 -25.24
CA ALA A 381 -4.63 26.86 -25.23
C ALA A 381 -3.90 28.21 -25.08
N GLY A 382 -2.56 28.22 -24.92
CA GLY A 382 -1.77 29.44 -24.78
C GLY A 382 -2.04 30.21 -23.48
N ALA A 383 -2.38 29.51 -22.39
CA ALA A 383 -2.69 30.15 -21.12
C ALA A 383 -1.49 30.97 -20.59
N ALA A 384 -1.74 32.24 -20.26
CA ALA A 384 -0.70 33.22 -19.89
C ALA A 384 0.14 32.85 -18.65
N HIS A 385 -0.31 31.89 -17.85
CA HIS A 385 0.35 31.42 -16.62
C HIS A 385 0.57 29.90 -16.59
N TRP A 386 0.74 29.28 -17.76
CA TRP A 386 0.98 27.84 -17.84
C TRP A 386 2.33 27.45 -17.21
N HIS A 387 2.29 26.48 -16.29
CA HIS A 387 3.49 25.86 -15.73
C HIS A 387 3.24 24.38 -15.45
N ALA A 388 4.11 23.51 -15.97
CA ALA A 388 4.15 22.11 -15.55
C ALA A 388 4.65 22.04 -14.09
N THR A 389 3.77 21.63 -13.18
CA THR A 389 4.06 21.59 -11.73
C THR A 389 3.71 20.27 -11.08
N THR A 390 3.03 19.37 -11.80
CA THR A 390 2.62 18.07 -11.27
C THR A 390 3.83 17.20 -10.95
N THR A 391 3.86 16.78 -9.69
CA THR A 391 4.85 15.92 -9.03
C THR A 391 4.28 14.56 -8.63
N GLY A 392 2.95 14.41 -8.56
CA GLY A 392 2.26 13.25 -8.00
C GLY A 392 2.22 13.21 -6.45
N LEU A 393 2.80 14.22 -5.79
CA LEU A 393 2.86 14.35 -4.33
C LEU A 393 2.03 15.53 -3.81
N GLU A 394 1.09 16.06 -4.61
CA GLU A 394 0.33 17.28 -4.31
C GLU A 394 -0.45 17.19 -3.00
N ARG A 395 -0.88 15.97 -2.62
CA ARG A 395 -1.59 15.72 -1.35
C ARG A 395 -0.77 16.07 -0.11
N PHE A 396 0.55 16.20 -0.25
CA PHE A 396 1.45 16.57 0.84
C PHE A 396 1.76 18.08 0.84
N ALA A 397 1.30 18.86 -0.14
CA ALA A 397 1.60 20.28 -0.21
C ALA A 397 1.18 21.04 1.08
N PRO A 398 1.93 22.08 1.51
CA PRO A 398 1.68 22.79 2.77
C PRO A 398 0.28 23.42 2.91
N SER A 399 -0.44 23.63 1.81
CA SER A 399 -1.82 24.12 1.80
C SER A 399 -2.79 23.20 2.57
N HIS A 400 -2.42 21.94 2.79
CA HIS A 400 -3.19 21.01 3.64
C HIS A 400 -2.94 21.16 5.16
N GLU A 401 -1.85 21.79 5.60
CA GLU A 401 -1.47 21.87 7.03
C GLU A 401 -1.17 23.29 7.57
N ALA A 402 -1.11 24.33 6.73
CA ALA A 402 -0.74 25.69 7.15
C ALA A 402 -1.64 26.30 8.26
N HIS A 403 -2.70 25.62 8.68
CA HIS A 403 -3.58 26.03 9.78
C HIS A 403 -3.34 25.27 11.11
N GLU A 404 -2.51 24.22 11.15
CA GLU A 404 -2.35 23.40 12.37
C GLU A 404 -1.22 23.84 13.29
N ARG A 405 -0.20 24.57 12.79
CA ARG A 405 0.79 25.21 13.67
C ARG A 405 0.17 26.25 14.60
N ALA A 406 -0.98 26.84 14.23
CA ALA A 406 -1.75 27.73 15.10
C ALA A 406 -2.45 26.98 16.26
N ALA A 407 -2.74 25.68 16.11
CA ALA A 407 -3.44 24.90 17.13
C ALA A 407 -2.50 24.27 18.17
N VAL A 408 -1.24 24.02 17.83
CA VAL A 408 -0.24 23.47 18.77
C VAL A 408 0.50 24.58 19.54
N GLY A 409 0.71 25.75 18.92
CA GLY A 409 1.41 26.89 19.54
C GLY A 409 0.63 27.64 20.64
N GLN A 410 -0.65 27.35 20.86
CA GLN A 410 -1.47 28.03 21.88
C GLN A 410 -1.53 27.31 23.25
N HIS A 411 -0.92 26.12 23.39
CA HIS A 411 -0.92 25.40 24.67
C HIS A 411 0.38 25.48 25.49
N GLU A 412 1.44 26.14 25.01
CA GLU A 412 2.67 26.36 25.78
C GLU A 412 2.76 27.76 26.43
N GLY A 413 1.75 28.63 26.27
CA GLY A 413 1.74 29.98 26.83
C GLY A 413 1.02 30.16 28.17
N ALA A 414 0.45 29.12 28.77
CA ALA A 414 -0.46 29.23 29.91
C ALA A 414 -0.12 28.30 31.09
N LEU A 415 1.16 28.11 31.39
CA LEU A 415 1.63 27.52 32.66
C LEU A 415 2.98 28.16 33.05
N GLY A 416 2.94 29.44 33.41
CA GLY A 416 4.14 30.19 33.80
C GLY A 416 3.78 31.50 34.47
N GLY A 417 2.98 31.46 35.53
CA GLY A 417 2.61 32.68 36.26
C GLY A 417 1.92 32.37 37.58
N GLY A 418 2.67 32.53 38.67
CA GLY A 418 2.14 32.63 40.03
C GLY A 418 2.40 31.41 40.88
N ILE A 419 3.39 31.52 41.77
CA ILE A 419 3.29 31.36 43.24
C ILE A 419 4.69 31.64 43.78
N LEU A 420 4.93 32.89 44.19
CA LEU A 420 5.93 33.30 45.18
C LEU A 420 5.48 34.69 45.68
N GLY A 421 5.06 34.78 46.94
CA GLY A 421 4.84 36.06 47.59
C GLY A 421 3.85 36.05 48.75
N ASN A 422 4.40 36.20 49.96
CA ASN A 422 3.79 36.58 51.24
C ASN A 422 3.08 35.49 52.06
N ALA A 423 3.20 35.45 53.39
CA ALA A 423 4.10 36.01 54.40
C ALA A 423 3.59 35.47 55.75
N ALA A 424 4.49 35.38 56.72
CA ALA A 424 4.28 35.14 58.17
C ALA A 424 4.04 33.68 58.61
#